data_AF-A0AAV1LFT7-F1
#
_entry.id   AF-A0AAV1LFT7-F1
#
_cell.length_a   1.000
_cell.length_b   1.000
_cell.length_c   1.000
_cell.angle_alpha   90.00
_cell.angle_beta   90.00
_cell.angle_gamma   90.00
#
_symmetry.space_group_name_H-M   'P 1'
#
loop_
_entity.id
_entity.type
_entity.pdbx_description
1 polymer ?
#
loop_
_entity_poly.entity_id
_entity_poly.type
_entity_poly.pdbx_seq_one_letter_code
_entity_poly.pdbx_strand_id
1 'polypeptide(L)' 'MDRYKFEPKDIWNMDETGVTTVQKPSKILAQKEIKQVGAVTSAERGRLVTVAVAINAQGGHIPSFFCIPVETIPRPHDT' A
#
# COMPACT_ATOMS: atom_id res chain seq x y z
N MET A 1 -21.40 1.95 -29.00
CA MET A 1 -20.39 0.88 -29.13
C MET A 1 -20.13 0.53 -30.60
N ASP A 2 -20.76 1.21 -31.57
CA ASP A 2 -20.77 0.77 -32.97
C ASP A 2 -19.57 1.19 -33.82
N ARG A 3 -18.73 2.13 -33.33
CA ARG A 3 -17.51 2.56 -34.03
C ARG A 3 -16.31 1.63 -33.83
N TYR A 4 -16.25 0.96 -32.68
CA TYR A 4 -15.16 0.07 -32.32
C TYR A 4 -15.75 -1.16 -31.63
N LYS A 5 -15.56 -2.33 -32.23
CA LYS A 5 -16.04 -3.61 -31.70
C LYS A 5 -15.09 -4.11 -30.61
N PHE A 6 -15.05 -3.39 -29.48
CA PHE A 6 -14.24 -3.79 -28.33
C PHE A 6 -14.87 -5.02 -27.68
N GLU A 7 -14.06 -6.05 -27.50
CA GLU A 7 -14.40 -7.23 -26.72
C GLU A 7 -14.11 -6.98 -25.23
N PRO A 8 -14.68 -7.76 -24.30
CA PRO A 8 -14.44 -7.59 -22.85
C PRO A 8 -12.96 -7.61 -22.42
N LYS A 9 -12.08 -8.24 -23.21
CA LYS A 9 -10.62 -8.24 -22.99
C LYS A 9 -9.92 -6.93 -23.39
N ASP A 10 -10.55 -6.09 -24.19
CA ASP A 10 -9.92 -4.92 -24.80
C ASP A 10 -10.06 -3.66 -23.92
N ILE A 11 -10.89 -3.70 -22.88
CA ILE A 11 -11.13 -2.60 -21.94
C ILE A 11 -10.50 -2.95 -20.59
N TRP A 12 -9.58 -2.12 -20.14
CA TRP A 12 -8.86 -2.29 -18.88
C TRP A 12 -9.22 -1.16 -17.90
N ASN A 13 -9.56 -1.54 -16.67
CA ASN A 13 -9.65 -0.61 -15.54
C ASN A 13 -8.37 -0.73 -14.71
N MET A 14 -7.77 0.40 -14.36
CA MET A 14 -6.60 0.48 -13.49
C MET A 14 -6.92 1.39 -12.31
N ASP A 15 -6.57 0.93 -11.11
CA ASP A 15 -6.74 1.71 -9.89
C ASP A 15 -5.61 1.45 -8.89
N GLU A 16 -5.43 2.40 -7.98
CA GLU A 16 -4.40 2.38 -6.94
C GLU A 16 -5.05 2.18 -5.57
N THR A 17 -4.54 1.21 -4.82
CA THR A 17 -4.97 0.97 -3.43
C THR A 17 -3.80 1.15 -2.49
N GLY A 18 -3.96 2.01 -1.48
CA GLY A 18 -3.03 2.13 -0.38
C GLY A 18 -3.14 0.94 0.56
N VAL A 19 -2.06 0.18 0.71
CA VAL A 19 -1.93 -0.92 1.67
C VAL A 19 -1.03 -0.46 2.80
N THR A 20 -1.54 -0.49 4.03
CA THR A 20 -0.72 -0.22 5.22
C THR A 20 -0.06 -1.51 5.67
N THR A 21 1.24 -1.47 5.97
CA THR A 21 1.95 -2.61 6.58
C THR A 21 1.71 -2.73 8.09
N VAL A 22 0.92 -1.83 8.66
CA VAL A 22 0.62 -1.76 10.10
C VAL A 22 -0.36 -2.87 10.47
N GLN A 23 0.14 -3.93 11.07
CA GLN A 23 -0.76 -4.88 11.75
C GLN A 23 -1.37 -4.19 12.97
N LYS A 24 -2.69 -4.29 13.17
CA LYS A 24 -3.34 -3.88 14.41
C LYS A 24 -3.17 -5.02 15.43
N PRO A 25 -2.28 -4.92 16.43
CA PRO A 25 -2.14 -5.98 17.43
C PRO A 25 -3.43 -6.06 18.26
N SER A 26 -4.04 -7.25 18.31
CA SER A 26 -5.29 -7.49 19.03
C SER A 26 -5.11 -7.57 20.56
N LYS A 27 -3.92 -7.99 21.00
CA LYS A 27 -3.52 -8.07 22.42
C LYS A 27 -2.00 -7.84 22.52
N ILE A 28 -1.59 -6.89 23.35
CA ILE A 28 -0.19 -6.59 23.62
C ILE A 28 0.11 -7.05 25.04
N LEU A 29 0.95 -8.07 25.21
CA LEU A 29 1.50 -8.46 26.50
C LEU A 29 2.82 -7.72 26.70
N ALA A 30 2.86 -6.80 27.68
CA ALA A 30 4.04 -6.02 28.01
C ALA A 30 4.49 -6.31 29.44
N GLN A 31 5.80 -6.36 29.67
CA GLN A 31 6.34 -6.40 31.03
C GLN A 31 5.94 -5.11 31.77
N LYS A 32 5.59 -5.25 33.05
CA LYS A 32 5.21 -4.12 33.92
C LYS A 32 6.30 -3.03 33.82
N GLU A 33 5.88 -1.78 33.59
CA GLU A 33 6.71 -0.56 33.37
C GLU A 33 7.23 -0.28 31.94
N ILE A 34 7.02 -1.14 30.94
CA ILE A 34 7.36 -0.79 29.55
C ILE A 34 6.27 0.13 28.95
N LYS A 35 6.50 1.44 28.99
CA LYS A 35 5.62 2.45 28.36
C LYS A 35 5.80 2.59 26.84
N GLN A 36 6.85 2.01 26.26
CA GLN A 36 7.22 2.18 24.85
C GLN A 36 6.49 1.25 23.86
N VAL A 37 5.60 0.36 24.32
CA VAL A 37 5.01 -0.64 23.40
C VAL A 37 4.09 -0.02 22.34
N GLY A 38 3.48 1.13 22.62
CA GLY A 38 2.73 1.90 21.61
C GLY A 38 3.61 2.62 20.57
N ALA A 39 4.88 2.89 20.90
CA ALA A 39 5.81 3.59 20.02
C ALA A 39 6.37 2.67 18.90
N VAL A 40 6.56 1.37 19.18
CA VAL A 40 7.03 0.39 18.19
C VAL A 40 6.01 0.25 17.05
N THR A 41 4.73 0.10 17.38
CA THR A 41 3.65 0.06 16.36
C THR A 41 3.53 1.40 15.61
N SER A 42 3.93 2.52 16.22
CA SER A 42 3.88 3.84 15.58
C SER A 42 5.04 4.10 14.63
N ALA A 43 6.21 3.48 14.82
CA ALA A 43 7.31 3.58 13.86
C ALA A 43 6.95 2.89 12.52
N GLU A 44 6.13 1.84 12.57
CA GLU A 44 5.59 1.18 11.38
C GLU A 44 4.43 1.97 10.73
N ARG A 45 3.80 2.91 11.45
CA ARG A 45 2.60 3.66 11.00
C ARG A 45 2.80 4.57 9.79
N GLY A 46 4.02 4.76 9.30
CA GLY A 46 4.31 5.71 8.21
C GLY A 46 4.42 5.09 6.82
N ARG A 47 4.62 3.78 6.67
CA ARG A 47 4.93 3.18 5.36
C ARG A 47 3.66 2.73 4.64
N LEU A 48 2.97 3.68 4.01
CA LEU A 48 1.93 3.37 3.05
C LEU A 48 2.59 2.77 1.80
N VAL A 49 2.30 1.52 1.50
CA VAL A 49 2.71 0.88 0.24
C VAL A 49 1.54 1.02 -0.73
N THR A 50 1.77 1.64 -1.88
CA THR A 50 0.73 1.74 -2.91
C THR A 50 0.79 0.53 -3.82
N VAL A 51 -0.34 -0.12 -4.05
CA VAL A 51 -0.47 -1.21 -5.01
C VAL A 51 -1.26 -0.71 -6.21
N ALA A 52 -0.68 -0.83 -7.41
CA ALA A 52 -1.38 -0.58 -8.66
C ALA A 52 -1.88 -1.91 -9.24
N VAL A 53 -3.17 -1.97 -9.61
CA VAL A 53 -3.80 -3.15 -10.18
C VAL A 53 -4.55 -2.76 -11.45
N ALA A 54 -4.45 -3.59 -12.49
CA ALA A 54 -5.23 -3.43 -13.72
C ALA A 54 -5.96 -4.73 -14.07
N ILE A 55 -7.26 -4.63 -14.36
CA ILE A 55 -8.15 -5.76 -14.64
C ILE A 55 -9.02 -5.43 -15.86
N ASN A 56 -9.24 -6.40 -16.75
CA ASN A 56 -10.24 -6.30 -17.82
C ASN A 56 -11.54 -7.06 -17.48
N ALA A 57 -12.60 -6.82 -18.25
CA ALA A 57 -13.90 -7.44 -17.99
C ALA A 57 -13.94 -8.97 -18.23
N GLN A 58 -12.94 -9.53 -18.93
CA GLN A 58 -12.77 -10.97 -19.09
C GLN A 58 -12.05 -11.62 -17.88
N GLY A 59 -11.56 -10.83 -16.93
CA GLY A 59 -10.82 -11.33 -15.76
C GLY A 59 -9.30 -11.45 -15.96
N GLY A 60 -8.78 -10.95 -17.09
CA GLY A 60 -7.35 -10.74 -17.26
C GLY A 60 -6.85 -9.67 -16.29
N HIS A 61 -5.73 -9.93 -15.63
CA HIS A 61 -5.10 -8.98 -14.71
C HIS A 61 -3.63 -8.83 -15.04
N ILE A 62 -3.10 -7.62 -14.85
CA ILE A 62 -1.65 -7.37 -14.88
C ILE A 62 -1.12 -7.70 -13.47
N PRO A 63 0.02 -8.41 -13.33
CA PRO A 63 0.64 -8.63 -12.04
C PRO A 63 0.78 -7.32 -11.25
N SER A 64 0.38 -7.33 -9.98
CA SER A 64 0.38 -6.14 -9.13
C SER A 64 1.79 -5.58 -8.93
N PHE A 65 1.92 -4.26 -9.04
CA PHE A 65 3.17 -3.56 -8.74
C PHE A 65 3.09 -2.89 -7.37
N PHE A 66 4.15 -3.04 -6.58
CA PHE A 66 4.28 -2.41 -5.26
C PHE A 66 5.17 -1.18 -5.34
N CYS A 67 4.60 -0.01 -5.06
CA CYS A 67 5.32 1.24 -4.93
C CYS A 67 5.65 1.45 -3.44
N ILE A 68 6.93 1.30 -3.09
CA ILE A 68 7.42 1.49 -1.71
C ILE A 68 8.03 2.89 -1.61
N PRO A 69 7.52 3.77 -0.74
CA PRO A 69 8.14 5.07 -0.53
C PRO A 69 9.48 4.90 0.19
N VAL A 70 10.49 5.61 -0.31
CA VAL A 70 11.79 5.78 0.37
C VAL A 70 11.72 7.02 1.25
N GLU A 71 12.21 6.92 2.48
CA GLU A 71 12.39 8.10 3.33
C GLU A 71 13.61 8.87 2.85
N THR A 72 13.42 10.15 2.51
CA THR A 72 14.53 11.08 2.31
C THR A 72 15.13 11.39 3.67
N ILE A 73 16.37 10.97 3.90
CA ILE A 73 17.14 11.40 5.07
C ILE A 73 17.35 12.93 4.93
N PRO A 74 16.90 13.75 5.89
CA PRO A 74 17.16 15.20 5.87
C PRO A 74 18.66 15.45 5.77
N ARG A 75 19.07 16.40 4.92
CA ARG A 75 20.50 16.75 4.87
C ARG A 75 20.89 17.44 6.18
N PRO A 76 22.14 17.30 6.64
CA PRO A 76 22.60 17.87 7.92
C PRO A 76 22.40 19.38 8.11
N HIS A 77 21.98 20.10 7.07
CA HIS A 77 21.79 21.55 7.07
C HIS A 77 20.33 22.00 7.19
N ASP A 78 19.36 21.09 7.24
CA ASP A 78 17.92 21.40 7.29
C ASP A 78 17.33 21.39 8.73
N THR A 79 18.14 21.58 9.77
CA THR A 79 17.71 21.70 11.19
C THR A 79 18.32 22.89 11.89
#